data_AF-A0A526YE04-F1
#
_entry.id   AF-A0A526YE04-F1
#
_cell.length_a   1.000
_cell.length_b   1.000
_cell.length_c   1.000
_cell.angle_alpha   90.00
_cell.angle_beta   90.00
_cell.angle_gamma   90.00
#
_symmetry.space_group_name_H-M   'P 1'
#
loop_
_entity.id
_entity.type
_entity.pdbx_description
1 polymer ?
#
loop_
_entity_poly.entity_id
_entity_poly.type
_entity_poly.pdbx_seq_one_letter_code
_entity_poly.pdbx_strand_id
1 'polypeptide(L)'
;RAGDEALRSVLVAGATAVIRHVRRGRGAASPWLVDLLKRKPPKLAAVALANKIVRIAWKLMVSGEVYRAKPMPPALARVTYRSAKHEEHLSTVAALN
;
A
#
# COMPACT_ATOMS: atom_id res chain seq x y z
N ARG A 1 -19.81 1.22 22.84
CA ARG A 1 -19.16 2.56 22.80
C ARG A 1 -18.35 2.63 21.50
N ALA A 2 -18.70 3.52 20.57
CA ALA A 2 -17.95 3.70 19.33
C ALA A 2 -16.54 4.21 19.69
N GLY A 3 -15.50 3.56 19.17
CA GLY A 3 -14.11 3.93 19.45
C GLY A 3 -13.80 5.39 19.09
N ASP A 4 -12.67 5.87 19.62
CA ASP A 4 -12.17 7.23 19.49
C ASP A 4 -12.30 7.80 18.06
N GLU A 5 -13.07 8.88 17.94
CA GLU A 5 -13.33 9.57 16.67
C GLU A 5 -12.09 10.26 16.10
N ALA A 6 -11.24 10.81 16.98
CA ALA A 6 -10.01 11.47 16.59
C ALA A 6 -9.03 10.44 16.01
N LEU A 7 -8.90 9.28 16.65
CA LEU A 7 -8.07 8.18 16.14
C LEU A 7 -8.53 7.73 14.75
N ARG A 8 -9.85 7.57 14.55
CA ARG A 8 -10.41 7.19 13.25
C ARG A 8 -10.12 8.24 12.17
N SER A 9 -10.29 9.52 12.51
CA SER A 9 -10.03 10.64 11.61
C SER A 9 -8.58 10.70 11.16
N VAL A 10 -7.63 10.58 12.11
CA VAL A 10 -6.19 10.56 11.82
C VAL A 10 -5.81 9.37 10.94
N LEU A 11 -6.33 8.18 11.23
CA LEU A 11 -6.06 6.98 10.44
C LEU A 11 -6.58 7.08 9.00
N VAL A 12 -7.78 7.63 8.81
CA VAL A 12 -8.35 7.83 7.48
C VAL A 12 -7.58 8.90 6.70
N ALA A 13 -7.13 9.97 7.37
CA ALA A 13 -6.27 10.99 6.76
C ALA A 13 -4.93 10.40 6.31
N GLY A 14 -4.28 9.60 7.17
CA GLY A 14 -3.04 8.89 6.83
C GLY A 14 -3.21 7.91 5.67
N ALA A 15 -4.29 7.11 5.68
CA ALA A 15 -4.62 6.20 4.59
C ALA A 15 -4.85 6.95 3.26
N THR A 16 -5.47 8.12 3.31
CA THR A 16 -5.67 8.98 2.14
C THR A 16 -4.34 9.48 1.58
N ALA A 17 -3.37 9.84 2.44
CA ALA A 17 -2.03 10.24 2.04
C ALA A 17 -1.29 9.10 1.33
N VAL A 18 -1.36 7.87 1.86
CA VAL A 18 -0.78 6.67 1.23
C VAL A 18 -1.39 6.45 -0.15
N ILE A 19 -2.71 6.50 -0.29
CA ILE A 19 -3.38 6.32 -1.58
C ILE A 19 -2.95 7.40 -2.58
N ARG A 20 -2.82 8.66 -2.13
CA ARG A 20 -2.31 9.75 -2.98
C ARG A 20 -0.87 9.48 -3.44
N HIS A 21 -0.02 8.94 -2.58
CA HIS A 21 1.36 8.60 -2.91
C HIS A 21 1.43 7.48 -3.97
N VAL A 22 0.69 6.39 -3.75
CA VAL A 22 0.57 5.25 -4.67
C VAL A 22 0.04 5.69 -6.04
N ARG A 23 -1.00 6.54 -6.08
CA ARG A 23 -1.56 7.06 -7.33
C ARG A 23 -0.61 7.95 -8.11
N ARG A 24 0.38 8.56 -7.45
CA ARG A 24 1.44 9.35 -8.10
C ARG A 24 2.60 8.49 -8.60
N GLY A 25 2.47 7.16 -8.57
CA GLY A 25 3.55 6.22 -8.93
C GLY A 25 4.72 6.24 -7.95
N ARG A 26 4.55 6.87 -6.78
CA ARG A 26 5.60 6.96 -5.76
C ARG A 26 5.31 5.93 -4.67
N GLY A 27 6.31 5.12 -4.34
CA GLY A 27 6.26 4.15 -3.24
C GLY A 27 5.76 2.75 -3.60
N ALA A 28 6.14 1.78 -2.78
CA ALA A 28 5.73 0.39 -2.92
C ALA A 28 4.32 0.18 -2.37
N ALA A 29 3.33 0.06 -3.26
CA ALA A 29 1.97 -0.29 -2.89
C ALA A 29 1.82 -1.81 -2.75
N SER A 30 1.17 -2.28 -1.70
CA SER A 30 0.82 -3.71 -1.63
C SER A 30 -0.11 -4.08 -2.81
N PRO A 31 0.04 -5.27 -3.44
CA PRO A 31 -0.84 -5.70 -4.53
C PRO A 31 -2.33 -5.61 -4.17
N TRP A 32 -2.67 -5.96 -2.92
CA TRP A 32 -4.03 -5.81 -2.38
C TRP A 32 -4.56 -4.37 -2.46
N LEU A 33 -3.73 -3.36 -2.15
CA LEU A 33 -4.14 -1.96 -2.19
C LEU A 33 -4.34 -1.50 -3.64
N VAL A 34 -3.48 -1.96 -4.56
CA VAL A 34 -3.61 -1.68 -6.00
C VAL A 34 -4.91 -2.27 -6.54
N ASP A 35 -5.20 -3.54 -6.24
CA ASP A 35 -6.42 -4.19 -6.68
C ASP A 35 -7.68 -3.61 -6.02
N LEU A 36 -7.57 -3.15 -4.78
CA LEU A 36 -8.65 -2.44 -4.11
C LEU A 36 -8.97 -1.11 -4.80
N LEU A 37 -7.95 -0.35 -5.20
CA LEU A 37 -8.11 0.92 -5.91
C LEU A 37 -8.68 0.75 -7.32
N LYS A 38 -8.50 -0.41 -7.96
CA LYS A 38 -9.16 -0.74 -9.24
C LYS A 38 -10.67 -0.94 -9.09
N ARG A 39 -11.14 -1.41 -7.92
CA ARG A 39 -12.53 -1.84 -7.70
C ARG A 39 -13.37 -0.85 -6.91
N LYS A 40 -12.75 0.02 -6.11
CA LYS A 40 -13.46 0.92 -5.19
C LYS A 40 -12.98 2.36 -5.29
N PRO A 41 -13.88 3.34 -5.05
CA PRO A 41 -13.51 4.75 -5.02
C PRO A 41 -12.47 5.01 -3.91
N PRO A 42 -11.58 6.01 -4.10
CA PRO A 42 -10.45 6.27 -3.20
C PRO A 42 -10.83 6.48 -1.73
N LYS A 43 -11.99 7.11 -1.46
CA LYS A 43 -12.49 7.33 -0.10
C LYS A 43 -12.77 6.02 0.62
N LEU A 44 -13.40 5.05 -0.05
CA LEU A 44 -13.67 3.73 0.53
C LEU A 44 -12.40 2.90 0.67
N ALA A 45 -11.47 3.03 -0.29
CA ALA A 45 -10.16 2.41 -0.17
C ALA A 45 -9.38 2.93 1.04
N ALA A 46 -9.48 4.23 1.35
CA ALA A 46 -8.83 4.84 2.53
C ALA A 46 -9.39 4.24 3.83
N VAL A 47 -10.71 4.11 3.94
CA VAL A 47 -11.36 3.49 5.11
C VAL A 47 -10.96 2.02 5.26
N ALA A 48 -10.93 1.26 4.17
CA ALA A 48 -10.52 -0.14 4.20
C ALA A 48 -9.04 -0.29 4.59
N LEU A 49 -8.16 0.58 4.09
CA LEU A 49 -6.75 0.62 4.47
C LEU A 49 -6.59 0.98 5.96
N ALA A 50 -7.32 1.99 6.45
CA ALA A 50 -7.35 2.35 7.86
C ALA A 50 -7.79 1.16 8.72
N ASN A 51 -8.89 0.48 8.35
CA ASN A 51 -9.37 -0.68 9.08
C ASN A 51 -8.34 -1.82 9.13
N LYS A 52 -7.59 -2.04 8.03
CA LYS A 52 -6.49 -3.00 8.00
C LYS A 52 -5.38 -2.62 8.99
N ILE A 53 -4.99 -1.34 9.02
CA ILE A 53 -3.96 -0.83 9.94
C ILE A 53 -4.42 -0.97 11.40
N VAL A 54 -5.68 -0.64 11.72
CA VAL A 54 -6.26 -0.80 13.06
C VAL A 54 -6.15 -2.25 13.53
N ARG A 55 -6.50 -3.22 12.67
CA ARG A 55 -6.43 -4.65 13.04
C ARG A 55 -5.01 -5.11 13.31
N ILE A 56 -4.03 -4.60 12.55
CA ILE A 56 -2.60 -4.87 12.78
C ILE A 56 -2.18 -4.26 14.11
N ALA A 57 -2.44 -2.96 14.32
CA ALA A 57 -2.11 -2.28 15.57
C ALA A 57 -2.73 -2.97 16.79
N TRP A 58 -4.01 -3.31 16.72
CA TRP A 58 -4.69 -4.07 17.78
C TRP A 58 -3.99 -5.40 18.07
N LYS A 59 -3.66 -6.17 17.04
CA LYS A 59 -2.98 -7.46 17.24
C LYS A 59 -1.60 -7.28 17.88
N LEU A 60 -0.83 -6.29 17.44
CA LEU A 60 0.48 -5.97 18.03
C LEU A 60 0.36 -5.52 19.49
N MET A 61 -0.64 -4.68 19.80
CA MET A 61 -0.90 -4.20 21.16
C MET A 61 -1.31 -5.33 22.10
N VAL A 62 -2.11 -6.29 21.62
CA VAL A 62 -2.59 -7.42 22.43
C VAL A 62 -1.53 -8.52 22.54
N SER A 63 -0.75 -8.80 21.50
CA SER A 63 0.29 -9.83 21.53
C SER A 63 1.61 -9.35 22.13
N GLY A 64 1.84 -8.02 22.20
CA GLY A 64 3.13 -7.45 22.60
C GLY A 64 4.25 -7.70 21.57
N GLU A 65 3.91 -8.21 20.39
CA GLU A 65 4.88 -8.55 19.35
C GLU A 65 5.28 -7.32 18.53
N VAL A 66 6.50 -7.37 17.98
CA VAL A 66 6.98 -6.36 17.04
C VAL A 66 6.42 -6.62 15.66
N TYR A 67 6.03 -5.54 14.96
CA TYR A 67 5.55 -5.63 13.58
C TYR A 67 6.58 -6.31 12.67
N ARG A 68 6.22 -7.49 12.14
CA ARG A 68 6.94 -8.14 11.04
C ARG A 68 6.16 -7.95 9.75
N ALA A 69 6.69 -7.12 8.87
CA ALA A 69 6.18 -7.03 7.51
C ALA A 69 6.28 -8.42 6.87
N LYS A 70 5.17 -8.96 6.35
CA LYS A 70 5.20 -10.21 5.58
C LYS A 70 6.13 -9.99 4.38
N PRO A 71 7.29 -10.67 4.30
CA PRO A 71 8.16 -10.52 3.16
C PRO A 71 7.38 -10.91 1.90
N MET A 72 7.54 -10.13 0.84
CA MET A 72 7.07 -10.56 -0.47
C MET A 72 7.75 -11.90 -0.77
N PRO A 73 7.01 -12.97 -1.12
CA PRO A 73 7.62 -14.24 -1.47
C PRO A 73 8.70 -14.00 -2.54
N PRO A 74 9.90 -14.56 -2.41
CA PRO A 74 11.01 -14.31 -3.34
C PRO A 74 10.64 -14.62 -4.80
N ALA A 75 9.69 -15.53 -5.02
CA ALA A 75 9.10 -15.81 -6.33
C ALA A 75 8.42 -14.59 -6.99
N LEU A 76 7.69 -13.76 -6.22
CA LEU A 76 7.02 -12.57 -6.74
C LEU A 76 7.97 -11.38 -6.87
N ALA A 77 9.02 -11.29 -6.05
CA ALA A 77 10.04 -10.26 -6.15
C ALA A 77 10.82 -10.32 -7.49
N ARG A 78 11.09 -11.54 -7.98
CA ARG A 78 11.76 -11.76 -9.28
C ARG A 78 10.92 -11.31 -10.47
N VAL A 79 9.59 -11.44 -10.39
CA VAL A 79 8.67 -11.03 -11.45
C VAL A 79 8.60 -9.51 -11.56
N THR A 80 8.50 -8.80 -10.43
CA THR A 80 8.44 -7.34 -10.43
C THR A 80 9.80 -6.71 -10.77
N TYR A 81 10.91 -7.32 -10.37
CA TYR A 81 12.26 -6.88 -10.75
C TYR A 81 12.52 -7.00 -12.26
N ARG A 82 12.02 -8.07 -12.90
CA ARG A 82 12.14 -8.27 -14.36
C ARG A 82 11.38 -7.22 -15.17
N SER A 83 10.22 -6.77 -14.68
CA SER A 83 9.41 -5.73 -15.35
C SER A 83 10.08 -4.36 -15.28
N ALA A 84 10.65 -4.00 -14.12
CA ALA A 84 11.32 -2.70 -13.93
C ALA A 84 12.59 -2.55 -14.79
N LYS A 85 13.32 -3.64 -15.03
CA LYS A 85 14.50 -3.66 -15.94
C LYS A 85 14.13 -3.57 -17.42
N HIS A 86 12.93 -3.99 -17.81
CA HIS A 86 12.50 -4.00 -19.22
C HIS A 86 11.98 -2.62 -19.68
N GLU A 87 11.47 -1.80 -18.77
CA GLU A 87 11.07 -0.40 -19.06
C GLU A 87 12.28 0.54 -19.21
N GLU A 88 13.40 0.28 -18.52
CA GLU A 88 14.66 1.03 -18.70
C GLU A 88 15.24 0.91 -20.12
N HIS A 89 15.16 -0.30 -20.69
CA HIS A 89 15.61 -0.53 -22.06
C HIS A 89 14.75 0.23 -23.07
N LEU A 90 13.43 0.24 -22.91
CA LEU A 90 12.52 0.95 -23.80
C LEU A 90 12.66 2.48 -23.71
N SER A 91 13.01 3.03 -22.53
CA SER A 91 13.31 4.46 -22.38
C SER A 91 14.65 4.88 -22.99
N THR A 92 15.60 3.94 -23.14
CA THR A 92 16.91 4.22 -23.75
C THR A 92 16.83 4.21 -25.28
N VAL A 93 16.09 3.25 -25.87
CA VAL A 93 15.84 3.27 -27.33
C VAL A 93 14.88 4.37 -27.78
N ALA A 94 13.95 4.82 -26.93
CA ALA A 94 13.06 5.94 -27.27
C ALA A 94 13.74 7.33 -27.20
N ALA A 95 14.86 7.47 -26.48
CA ALA A 95 15.62 8.71 -26.37
C ALA A 95 16.74 8.85 -27.44
N LEU A 96 16.90 7.84 -28.30
CA LEU A 96 17.92 7.76 -29.36
C LEU A 96 17.36 7.96 -30.78
N ASN A 97 16.11 8.41 -30.91
CA ASN A 97 15.45 8.68 -32.20
C ASN A 97 14.75 10.05 -32.14
#